data_AF-A0A285U177-F1
#
_entry.id   AF-A0A285U177-F1
#
_cell.length_a   1.000
_cell.length_b   1.000
_cell.length_c   1.000
_cell.angle_alpha   90.00
_cell.angle_beta   90.00
_cell.angle_gamma   90.00
#
_symmetry.space_group_name_H-M   'P 1'
#
loop_
_entity.id
_entity.type
_entity.pdbx_description
1 polymer ?
#
loop_
_entity_poly.entity_id
_entity_poly.type
_entity_poly.pdbx_seq_one_letter_code
_entity_poly.pdbx_strand_id
1 'polypeptide(L)'
;MHDFDDVDPALFGLPATRPVYDGFAAGARWCDGGAAAVLDLKSEADGDPLADMQAMLSQMTKELRERFQRFQSQKRSAEQMADEAADEAGRKLGQADAKAAIEAVSLIVRTLEKIDSLQRTVMSERRDAEERQGEVADIDALIAEFDRRVEAKARAYLEMWKAEHGTCAERTEGGAVSGSGADGKNGP
;
A
#
# COMPACT_ATOMS: atom_id res chain seq x y z
N MET A 1 20.86 18.85 7.67
CA MET A 1 20.98 17.97 6.50
C MET A 1 21.73 16.77 7.01
N HIS A 2 21.01 15.74 7.47
CA HIS A 2 21.65 14.57 8.07
C HIS A 2 22.23 13.72 6.95
N ASP A 3 23.53 13.47 7.01
CA ASP A 3 24.23 12.57 6.11
C ASP A 3 23.57 11.19 6.19
N PHE A 4 23.05 10.71 5.07
CA PHE A 4 22.60 9.33 4.90
C PHE A 4 23.79 8.37 4.68
N ASP A 5 25.02 8.88 4.76
CA ASP A 5 26.27 8.15 4.53
C ASP A 5 26.77 7.37 5.76
N ASP A 6 26.12 7.48 6.93
CA ASP A 6 26.48 6.76 8.16
C ASP A 6 25.58 5.52 8.44
N VAL A 7 24.72 5.15 7.48
CA VAL A 7 23.90 3.94 7.61
C VAL A 7 24.75 2.75 7.18
N ASP A 8 25.22 1.95 8.13
CA ASP A 8 25.88 0.67 7.84
C ASP A 8 24.84 -0.42 7.47
N PRO A 9 24.69 -0.80 6.19
CA PRO A 9 23.73 -1.80 5.77
C PRO A 9 24.12 -3.22 6.21
N ALA A 10 25.39 -3.46 6.56
CA ALA A 10 25.85 -4.74 7.08
C ALA A 10 25.24 -5.06 8.46
N LEU A 11 24.88 -4.02 9.22
CA LEU A 11 24.14 -4.15 10.49
C LEU A 11 22.74 -4.77 10.28
N PHE A 12 22.17 -4.64 9.08
CA PHE A 12 20.86 -5.17 8.70
C PHE A 12 20.93 -6.52 7.95
N GLY A 13 22.10 -7.17 7.96
CA GLY A 13 22.29 -8.48 7.31
C GLY A 13 22.35 -8.43 5.78
N LEU A 14 22.44 -7.24 5.20
CA LEU A 14 22.71 -7.08 3.77
C LEU A 14 24.22 -7.25 3.53
N PRO A 15 24.64 -7.97 2.48
CA PRO A 15 26.06 -8.10 2.19
C PRO A 15 26.65 -6.72 1.89
N ALA A 16 27.79 -6.40 2.53
CA ALA A 16 28.50 -5.13 2.35
C ALA A 16 28.97 -4.90 0.89
N THR A 17 28.96 -5.95 0.06
CA THR A 17 29.35 -5.89 -1.34
C THR A 17 28.11 -5.62 -2.21
N ARG A 18 28.12 -4.48 -2.89
CA ARG A 18 27.08 -4.07 -3.84
C ARG A 18 26.92 -5.17 -4.91
N PRO A 19 25.77 -5.84 -5.01
CA PRO A 19 25.59 -6.88 -6.03
C PRO A 19 25.61 -6.20 -7.40
N VAL A 20 26.58 -6.57 -8.23
CA VAL A 20 26.61 -6.20 -9.64
C VAL A 20 25.58 -7.10 -10.32
N TYR A 21 24.52 -6.49 -10.86
CA TYR A 21 23.53 -7.22 -11.65
C TYR A 21 24.12 -7.51 -13.03
N ASP A 22 24.86 -8.62 -13.14
CA ASP A 22 25.15 -9.28 -14.42
C ASP A 22 23.88 -10.05 -14.82
N GLY A 23 23.00 -9.35 -15.52
CA GLY A 23 21.83 -9.98 -16.13
C GLY A 23 22.33 -11.08 -17.08
N PHE A 24 21.99 -12.33 -16.74
CA PHE A 24 22.19 -13.56 -17.51
C PHE A 24 23.41 -14.45 -17.21
N ALA A 25 23.91 -14.57 -15.97
CA ALA A 25 24.77 -15.72 -15.65
C ALA A 25 24.92 -16.05 -14.14
N ALA A 26 23.85 -16.47 -13.46
CA ALA A 26 24.02 -17.17 -12.17
C ALA A 26 22.83 -18.08 -11.84
N GLY A 27 22.79 -19.24 -12.48
CA GLY A 27 22.06 -20.37 -11.93
C GLY A 27 22.63 -20.73 -10.55
N ALA A 28 21.74 -20.75 -9.56
CA ALA A 28 21.86 -21.49 -8.31
C ALA A 28 23.20 -21.42 -7.55
N ARG A 29 23.35 -20.37 -6.73
CA ARG A 29 23.87 -20.55 -5.36
C ARG A 29 23.34 -19.46 -4.44
N TRP A 30 22.06 -19.58 -4.11
CA TRP A 30 21.47 -18.79 -3.05
C TRP A 30 21.95 -19.41 -1.72
N CYS A 31 22.77 -18.65 -1.01
CA CYS A 31 23.15 -18.78 0.40
C CYS A 31 23.11 -20.21 1.00
N ASP A 32 24.22 -20.93 0.89
CA ASP A 32 24.59 -21.92 1.92
C ASP A 32 25.25 -21.14 3.07
N GLY A 33 24.46 -20.77 4.09
CA GLY A 33 24.97 -20.18 5.33
C GLY A 33 24.62 -18.71 5.62
N GLY A 34 23.78 -18.05 4.82
CA GLY A 34 23.21 -16.75 5.18
C GLY A 34 21.80 -16.96 5.71
N ALA A 35 21.53 -16.59 6.96
CA ALA A 35 20.17 -16.60 7.50
C ALA A 35 19.24 -15.96 6.48
N ALA A 36 18.30 -16.74 5.94
CA ALA A 36 17.22 -16.18 5.13
C ALA A 36 16.69 -14.99 5.92
N ALA A 37 16.67 -13.81 5.30
CA ALA A 37 16.04 -12.65 5.90
C ALA A 37 14.56 -13.01 6.05
N VAL A 38 14.23 -13.63 7.18
CA VAL A 38 12.88 -13.83 7.65
C VAL A 38 12.44 -12.44 8.06
N LEU A 39 11.95 -11.69 7.08
CA LEU A 39 11.22 -10.48 7.35
C LEU A 39 10.03 -10.91 8.20
N ASP A 40 10.04 -10.50 9.46
CA ASP A 40 8.90 -10.60 10.35
C ASP A 40 7.80 -9.72 9.72
N LEU A 41 6.97 -10.31 8.86
CA LEU A 41 5.77 -9.66 8.36
C LEU A 41 4.84 -9.46 9.56
N LYS A 42 4.95 -8.30 10.19
CA LYS A 42 4.12 -7.85 11.33
C LYS A 42 2.60 -7.83 11.05
N SER A 43 2.16 -8.23 9.86
CA SER A 43 0.78 -8.11 9.39
C SER A 43 0.30 -9.43 8.79
N GLU A 44 0.26 -10.47 9.61
CA GLU A 44 -0.55 -11.67 9.35
C GLU A 44 -1.70 -11.73 10.37
N ALA A 45 -2.40 -10.60 10.53
CA ALA A 45 -3.73 -10.64 11.10
C ALA A 45 -4.71 -10.88 9.95
N ASP A 46 -5.46 -11.97 9.99
CA ASP A 46 -6.61 -12.23 9.10
C ASP A 46 -7.67 -11.13 9.32
N GLY A 47 -7.49 -9.95 8.72
CA GLY A 47 -8.40 -8.82 8.88
C GLY A 47 -7.84 -7.50 8.36
N ASP A 48 -8.72 -6.58 7.99
CA ASP A 48 -8.36 -5.18 7.72
C ASP A 48 -8.06 -4.49 9.07
N PRO A 49 -6.80 -4.12 9.38
CA PRO A 49 -6.44 -3.53 10.68
C PRO A 49 -7.23 -2.25 10.99
N LEU A 50 -7.65 -1.54 9.95
CA LEU A 50 -8.40 -0.29 10.06
C LEU A 50 -9.87 -0.56 10.40
N ALA A 51 -10.43 -1.66 9.91
CA ALA A 51 -11.75 -2.14 10.32
C ALA A 51 -11.77 -2.61 11.78
N ASP A 52 -10.72 -3.32 12.22
CA ASP A 52 -10.59 -3.76 13.61
C ASP A 52 -10.48 -2.56 14.57
N MET A 53 -9.70 -1.54 14.20
CA MET A 53 -9.61 -0.29 14.95
C MET A 53 -10.97 0.42 15.03
N GLN A 54 -11.72 0.48 13.93
CA GLN A 54 -13.05 1.09 13.89
C GLN A 54 -14.04 0.33 14.78
N ALA A 55 -14.00 -1.01 14.79
CA ALA A 55 -14.82 -1.85 15.66
C ALA A 55 -14.49 -1.60 17.14
N MET A 56 -13.20 -1.53 17.49
CA MET A 56 -12.74 -1.22 18.84
C MET A 56 -13.23 0.15 19.33
N LEU A 57 -13.06 1.20 18.50
CA LEU A 57 -13.52 2.56 18.84
C LEU A 57 -15.05 2.62 19.02
N SER A 58 -15.79 1.85 18.24
CA SER A 58 -17.24 1.74 18.36
C SER A 58 -17.66 1.05 19.66
N GLN A 59 -16.97 -0.03 20.04
CA GLN A 59 -17.20 -0.74 21.30
C GLN A 59 -16.86 0.15 22.51
N MET A 60 -15.73 0.87 22.47
CA MET A 60 -15.36 1.81 23.52
C MET A 60 -16.38 2.94 23.67
N THR A 61 -16.94 3.44 22.58
CA THR A 61 -18.02 4.46 22.59
C THR A 61 -19.27 3.93 23.29
N LYS A 62 -19.63 2.67 23.04
CA LYS A 62 -20.76 2.02 23.72
C LYS A 62 -20.51 1.90 25.22
N GLU A 63 -19.34 1.44 25.62
CA GLU A 63 -18.98 1.33 27.04
C GLU A 63 -18.93 2.69 27.75
N LEU A 64 -18.40 3.72 27.09
CA LEU A 64 -18.38 5.08 27.62
C LEU A 64 -19.79 5.64 27.80
N ARG A 65 -20.72 5.34 26.89
CA ARG A 65 -22.14 5.70 27.03
C ARG A 65 -22.78 5.02 28.25
N GLU A 66 -22.50 3.75 28.47
CA GLU A 66 -23.00 3.02 29.65
C GLU A 66 -22.42 3.61 30.95
N ARG A 67 -21.12 3.91 30.98
CA ARG A 67 -20.48 4.58 32.13
C ARG A 67 -21.05 5.98 32.38
N PHE A 68 -21.30 6.75 31.32
CA PHE A 68 -21.92 8.07 31.41
C PHE A 68 -23.31 8.01 32.05
N GLN A 69 -24.14 7.04 31.66
CA GLN A 69 -25.46 6.84 32.27
C GLN A 69 -25.37 6.49 33.76
N ARG A 70 -24.39 5.65 34.13
CA ARG A 70 -24.13 5.32 35.55
C ARG A 70 -23.73 6.55 36.34
N PHE A 71 -22.78 7.36 35.86
CA PHE A 71 -22.38 8.60 36.55
C PHE A 71 -23.52 9.62 36.63
N GLN A 72 -24.39 9.72 35.62
CA GLN A 72 -25.59 10.56 35.72
C GLN A 72 -26.58 10.07 36.77
N SER A 73 -26.74 8.74 36.92
CA SER A 73 -27.58 8.18 37.98
C SER A 73 -26.96 8.42 39.37
N GLN A 74 -25.64 8.24 39.49
CA GLN A 74 -24.90 8.46 40.73
C GLN A 74 -24.97 9.93 41.16
N LYS A 75 -24.80 10.87 40.22
CA LYS A 75 -24.95 12.30 40.49
C LYS A 75 -26.31 12.62 41.11
N ARG A 76 -27.40 12.15 40.48
CA ARG A 76 -28.77 12.40 40.99
C ARG A 76 -28.98 11.79 42.37
N SER A 77 -28.48 10.57 42.60
CA SER A 77 -28.57 9.92 43.91
C SER A 77 -27.76 10.67 44.98
N ALA A 78 -26.57 11.17 44.63
CA ALA A 78 -25.71 11.91 45.54
C ALA A 78 -26.29 13.29 45.89
N GLU A 79 -26.90 13.97 44.91
CA GLU A 79 -27.65 15.21 45.14
C GLU A 79 -28.84 14.99 46.08
N GLN A 80 -29.62 13.92 45.88
CA GLN A 80 -30.72 13.54 46.78
C GLN A 80 -30.23 13.23 48.20
N MET A 81 -29.16 12.45 48.34
CA MET A 81 -28.55 12.17 49.64
C MET A 81 -28.04 13.42 50.35
N ALA A 82 -27.50 14.39 49.59
CA ALA A 82 -27.07 15.67 50.14
C ALA A 82 -28.25 16.54 50.61
N ASP A 83 -29.40 16.47 49.94
CA ASP A 83 -30.60 17.22 50.32
C ASP A 83 -31.32 16.59 51.52
N GLU A 84 -31.29 15.26 51.64
CA GLU A 84 -31.96 14.50 52.71
C GLU A 84 -31.11 14.33 53.99
N ALA A 85 -29.80 14.60 53.93
CA ALA A 85 -28.91 14.42 55.06
C ALA A 85 -29.21 15.40 56.21
N ALA A 86 -29.49 14.83 57.39
CA ALA A 86 -29.77 15.57 58.61
C ALA A 86 -28.52 16.22 59.22
N ASP A 87 -27.32 15.72 58.90
CA ASP A 87 -26.05 16.18 59.44
C ASP A 87 -25.16 16.86 58.38
N GLU A 88 -24.30 17.78 58.83
CA GLU A 88 -23.37 18.50 57.94
C GLU A 88 -22.37 17.58 57.24
N ALA A 89 -22.01 16.47 57.89
CA ALA A 89 -21.08 15.50 57.34
C ALA A 89 -21.69 14.76 56.14
N GLY A 90 -22.93 14.30 56.25
CA GLY A 90 -23.66 13.66 55.15
C GLY A 90 -23.87 14.60 53.96
N ARG A 91 -24.22 15.87 54.21
CA ARG A 91 -24.36 16.88 53.13
C ARG A 91 -23.06 17.09 52.37
N LYS A 92 -21.92 17.20 53.07
CA LYS A 92 -20.60 17.36 52.43
C LYS A 92 -20.18 16.14 51.64
N LEU A 93 -20.49 14.94 52.14
CA LEU A 93 -20.20 13.70 51.44
C LEU A 93 -21.00 13.61 50.13
N GLY A 94 -22.31 13.85 50.17
CA GLY A 94 -23.15 13.85 48.96
C GLY A 94 -22.74 14.91 47.94
N GLN A 95 -22.35 16.11 48.39
CA GLN A 95 -21.80 17.15 47.50
C GLN A 95 -20.46 16.76 46.86
N ALA A 96 -19.58 16.09 47.62
CA ALA A 96 -18.30 15.61 47.11
C ALA A 96 -18.51 14.53 46.02
N ASP A 97 -19.42 13.59 46.26
CA ASP A 97 -19.76 12.55 45.29
C ASP A 97 -20.41 13.12 44.03
N ALA A 98 -21.33 14.09 44.18
CA ALA A 98 -21.93 14.79 43.05
C ALA A 98 -20.86 15.51 42.21
N LYS A 99 -19.88 16.15 42.86
CA LYS A 99 -18.76 16.80 42.18
C LYS A 99 -17.86 15.81 41.44
N ALA A 100 -17.49 14.70 42.09
CA ALA A 100 -16.69 13.64 41.47
C ALA A 100 -17.41 13.05 40.24
N ALA A 101 -18.73 12.86 40.31
CA ALA A 101 -19.53 12.41 39.17
C ALA A 101 -19.54 13.41 38.01
N ILE A 102 -19.59 14.73 38.29
CA ILE A 102 -19.51 15.79 37.26
C ILE A 102 -18.14 15.79 36.57
N GLU A 103 -17.06 15.64 37.34
CA GLU A 103 -15.70 15.56 36.79
C GLU A 103 -15.52 14.32 35.90
N ALA A 104 -16.03 13.16 36.35
CA ALA A 104 -16.01 11.92 35.57
C ALA A 104 -16.82 12.05 34.25
N VAL A 105 -18.00 12.68 34.30
CA VAL A 105 -18.81 12.97 33.10
C VAL A 105 -18.04 13.87 32.12
N SER A 106 -17.38 14.92 32.63
CA SER A 106 -16.60 15.84 31.81
C SER A 106 -15.42 15.13 31.13
N LEU A 107 -14.75 14.23 31.84
CA LEU A 107 -13.69 13.40 31.27
C LEU A 107 -14.22 12.46 30.18
N ILE A 108 -15.37 11.83 30.40
CA ILE A 108 -16.00 10.95 29.40
C ILE A 108 -16.31 11.72 28.11
N VAL A 109 -16.90 12.91 28.20
CA VAL A 109 -17.21 13.73 27.02
C VAL A 109 -15.93 14.05 26.24
N ARG A 110 -14.85 14.48 26.91
CA ARG A 110 -13.56 14.72 26.25
C ARG A 110 -13.01 13.46 25.57
N THR A 111 -13.17 12.29 26.18
CA THR A 111 -12.73 11.02 25.54
C THR A 111 -13.58 10.66 24.33
N LEU A 112 -14.89 10.93 24.36
CA LEU A 112 -15.79 10.73 23.22
C LEU A 112 -15.43 11.64 22.05
N GLU A 113 -15.12 12.92 22.31
CA GLU A 113 -14.64 13.86 21.30
C GLU A 113 -13.33 13.37 20.65
N LYS A 114 -12.42 12.79 21.46
CA LYS A 114 -11.18 12.24 20.92
C LYS A 114 -11.40 10.99 20.07
N ILE A 115 -12.32 10.11 20.48
CA ILE A 115 -12.72 8.94 19.69
C ILE A 115 -13.37 9.38 18.38
N ASP A 116 -14.27 10.37 18.40
CA ASP A 116 -14.89 10.93 17.18
C ASP A 116 -13.83 11.48 16.22
N SER A 117 -12.86 12.24 16.74
CA SER A 117 -11.73 12.73 15.94
C SER A 117 -10.94 11.59 15.31
N LEU A 118 -10.67 10.50 16.05
CA LEU A 118 -9.96 9.33 15.52
C LEU A 118 -10.77 8.60 14.47
N GLN A 119 -12.08 8.41 14.69
CA GLN A 119 -12.96 7.80 13.71
C GLN A 119 -13.00 8.60 12.40
N ARG A 120 -13.00 9.94 12.49
CA ARG A 120 -12.93 10.80 11.31
C ARG A 120 -11.61 10.62 10.55
N THR A 121 -10.49 10.55 11.27
CA THR A 121 -9.18 10.30 10.66
C THR A 121 -9.13 8.94 9.97
N VAL A 122 -9.59 7.87 10.64
CA VAL A 122 -9.66 6.52 10.08
C VAL A 122 -10.48 6.49 8.77
N MET A 123 -11.62 7.17 8.73
CA MET A 123 -12.44 7.24 7.51
C MET A 123 -11.76 8.03 6.39
N SER A 124 -11.01 9.09 6.73
CA SER A 124 -10.19 9.81 5.76
C SER A 124 -9.09 8.92 5.18
N GLU A 125 -8.38 8.18 6.05
CA GLU A 125 -7.29 7.30 5.63
C GLU A 125 -7.79 6.16 4.71
N ARG A 126 -8.99 5.63 4.97
CA ARG A 126 -9.65 4.68 4.05
C ARG A 126 -9.86 5.28 2.68
N ARG A 127 -10.43 6.48 2.63
CA ARG A 127 -10.68 7.19 1.38
C ARG A 127 -9.38 7.46 0.61
N ASP A 128 -8.35 7.94 1.29
CA ASP A 128 -7.06 8.22 0.67
C ASP A 128 -6.39 6.93 0.15
N ALA A 129 -6.61 5.80 0.81
CA ALA A 129 -6.12 4.49 0.35
C ALA A 129 -6.89 4.01 -0.89
N GLU A 130 -8.20 4.19 -0.93
CA GLU A 130 -9.04 3.88 -2.10
C GLU A 130 -8.66 4.76 -3.31
N GLU A 131 -8.44 6.07 -3.10
CA GLU A 131 -8.00 7.00 -4.15
C GLU A 131 -6.63 6.58 -4.71
N ARG A 132 -5.66 6.25 -3.86
CA ARG A 132 -4.35 5.72 -4.28
C ARG A 132 -4.43 4.41 -5.05
N GLN A 133 -5.30 3.49 -4.62
CA GLN A 133 -5.52 2.24 -5.35
C GLN A 133 -6.13 2.50 -6.74
N GLY A 134 -7.05 3.45 -6.84
CA GLY A 134 -7.62 3.89 -8.12
C GLY A 134 -6.58 4.51 -9.05
N GLU A 135 -5.70 5.37 -8.52
CA GLU A 135 -4.59 5.96 -9.29
C GLU A 135 -3.64 4.88 -9.83
N VAL A 136 -3.28 3.88 -9.02
CA VAL A 136 -2.43 2.77 -9.48
C VAL A 136 -3.11 1.98 -10.61
N ALA A 137 -4.41 1.67 -10.46
CA ALA A 137 -5.16 0.97 -11.49
C ALA A 137 -5.26 1.78 -12.81
N ASP A 138 -5.35 3.11 -12.72
CA ASP A 138 -5.36 4.00 -13.89
C ASP A 138 -3.99 4.05 -14.58
N ILE A 139 -2.89 4.06 -13.81
CA ILE A 139 -1.52 3.96 -14.35
C ILE A 139 -1.33 2.63 -15.09
N ASP A 140 -1.77 1.51 -14.52
CA ASP A 140 -1.66 0.20 -15.15
C ASP A 140 -2.46 0.14 -16.47
N ALA A 141 -3.65 0.74 -16.50
CA ALA A 141 -4.45 0.86 -17.71
C ALA A 141 -3.74 1.69 -18.80
N LEU A 142 -3.07 2.78 -18.39
CA LEU A 142 -2.30 3.64 -19.30
C LEU A 142 -1.08 2.90 -19.87
N ILE A 143 -0.36 2.12 -19.05
CA ILE A 143 0.76 1.29 -19.50
C ILE A 143 0.29 0.26 -20.53
N ALA A 144 -0.81 -0.45 -20.26
CA ALA A 144 -1.36 -1.42 -21.19
C ALA A 144 -1.78 -0.79 -22.54
N GLU A 145 -2.31 0.43 -22.50
CA GLU A 145 -2.67 1.21 -23.69
C GLU A 145 -1.44 1.61 -24.50
N PHE A 146 -0.39 2.06 -23.80
CA PHE A 146 0.89 2.40 -24.40
C PHE A 146 1.55 1.18 -25.07
N ASP A 147 1.64 0.06 -24.36
CA ASP A 147 2.23 -1.18 -24.88
C ASP A 147 1.51 -1.68 -26.13
N ARG A 148 0.17 -1.65 -26.13
CA ARG A 148 -0.63 -1.98 -27.32
C ARG A 148 -0.26 -1.10 -28.52
N ARG A 149 -0.07 0.21 -28.31
CA ARG A 149 0.31 1.14 -29.39
C ARG A 149 1.74 0.89 -29.88
N VAL A 150 2.66 0.62 -28.96
CA VAL A 150 4.06 0.29 -29.29
C VAL A 150 4.12 -1.00 -30.11
N GLU A 151 3.43 -2.04 -29.67
CA GLU A 151 3.34 -3.31 -30.42
C GLU A 151 2.75 -3.11 -31.81
N ALA A 152 1.64 -2.36 -31.92
CA ALA A 152 1.02 -2.09 -33.22
C ALA A 152 1.99 -1.38 -34.17
N LYS A 153 2.74 -0.38 -33.68
CA LYS A 153 3.78 0.31 -34.45
C LYS A 153 4.94 -0.62 -34.80
N ALA A 154 5.43 -1.42 -33.86
CA ALA A 154 6.52 -2.36 -34.10
C ALA A 154 6.15 -3.38 -35.20
N ARG A 155 4.92 -3.92 -35.17
CA ARG A 155 4.40 -4.79 -36.22
C ARG A 155 4.34 -4.07 -37.57
N ALA A 156 3.86 -2.83 -37.61
CA ALA A 156 3.82 -2.05 -38.85
C ALA A 156 5.22 -1.83 -39.44
N TYR A 157 6.21 -1.45 -38.61
CA TYR A 157 7.60 -1.31 -39.06
C TYR A 157 8.21 -2.62 -39.55
N LEU A 158 7.90 -3.74 -38.89
CA LEU A 158 8.37 -5.05 -39.28
C LEU A 158 7.77 -5.49 -40.63
N GLU A 159 6.49 -5.21 -40.88
CA GLU A 159 5.85 -5.47 -42.17
C GLU A 159 6.42 -4.56 -43.28
N MET A 160 6.68 -3.29 -42.99
CA MET A 160 7.37 -2.39 -43.93
C MET A 160 8.77 -2.89 -44.26
N TRP A 161 9.56 -3.27 -43.25
CA TRP A 161 10.91 -3.80 -43.43
C TRP A 161 10.91 -5.09 -44.25
N LYS A 162 9.97 -6.01 -44.00
CA LYS A 162 9.78 -7.23 -44.79
C LYS A 162 9.42 -6.93 -46.25
N ALA A 163 8.59 -5.94 -46.53
CA ALA A 163 8.24 -5.56 -47.90
C ALA A 163 9.45 -5.01 -48.66
N GLU A 164 10.29 -4.21 -47.99
CA GLU A 164 11.52 -3.64 -48.54
C GLU A 164 12.60 -4.71 -48.81
N HIS A 165 12.70 -5.75 -47.97
CA HIS A 165 13.76 -6.77 -48.07
C HIS A 165 13.31 -8.06 -48.75
N GLY A 166 12.02 -8.40 -48.73
CA GLY A 166 11.44 -9.56 -49.41
C GLY A 166 11.47 -9.44 -50.94
N THR A 167 11.41 -8.21 -51.46
CA THR A 167 11.57 -7.92 -52.90
C THR A 167 13.00 -8.07 -53.41
N CYS A 168 13.99 -8.25 -52.51
CA CYS A 168 15.38 -8.51 -52.88
C CYS A 168 15.69 -10.02 -53.00
N ALA A 169 14.93 -10.89 -52.32
CA ALA A 169 15.10 -12.35 -52.37
C ALA A 169 14.60 -12.97 -53.69
N GLU A 170 13.53 -12.43 -54.30
CA GLU A 170 13.01 -12.93 -55.59
C GLU A 170 13.84 -12.51 -56.81
N ARG A 171 14.73 -11.51 -56.70
CA ARG A 171 15.54 -11.04 -57.84
C ARG A 171 16.80 -11.88 -58.08
N THR A 172 17.15 -12.80 -57.16
CA THR A 172 18.37 -13.62 -57.25
C THR A 172 18.19 -15.03 -57.81
N GLU A 173 16.96 -15.46 -58.13
CA GLU A 173 16.71 -16.83 -58.66
C GLU A 173 16.44 -16.90 -60.18
N GLY A 174 16.48 -15.77 -60.90
CA GLY A 174 16.05 -15.69 -62.32
C GLY A 174 17.10 -15.31 -63.35
N GLY A 175 18.38 -15.70 -63.21
CA GLY A 175 19.40 -15.25 -64.18
C GLY A 175 20.74 -15.97 -64.15
N ALA A 176 20.77 -17.31 -64.23
CA ALA A 176 21.99 -18.07 -64.45
C ALA A 176 21.94 -18.84 -65.79
N VAL A 177 22.68 -18.31 -66.77
CA VAL A 177 23.44 -19.01 -67.82
C VAL A 177 22.68 -19.89 -68.84
N SER A 178 22.64 -19.41 -70.09
CA SER A 178 22.73 -20.27 -71.29
C SER A 178 23.95 -19.89 -72.13
N GLY A 179 25.02 -20.66 -71.96
CA GLY A 179 26.16 -20.68 -72.88
C GLY A 179 26.05 -21.88 -73.81
N SER A 180 26.11 -21.64 -75.12
CA SER A 180 26.42 -22.59 -76.20
C SER A 180 26.55 -21.75 -77.48
N GLY A 181 27.61 -21.73 -78.28
CA GLY A 181 28.73 -22.64 -78.48
C GLY A 181 29.04 -22.63 -79.99
N ALA A 182 30.10 -21.90 -80.37
CA ALA A 182 31.05 -22.05 -81.50
C ALA A 182 30.65 -22.35 -82.98
N ASP A 183 31.54 -21.84 -83.85
CA ASP A 183 31.91 -22.19 -85.24
C ASP A 183 31.07 -21.65 -86.42
N GLY A 184 31.63 -21.11 -87.51
CA GLY A 184 33.01 -20.87 -87.96
C GLY A 184 33.07 -20.41 -89.44
N LYS A 185 34.17 -19.76 -89.83
CA LYS A 185 34.77 -19.60 -91.19
C LYS A 185 34.07 -18.75 -92.29
N ASN A 186 34.77 -17.71 -92.80
CA ASN A 186 35.63 -17.80 -94.01
C ASN A 186 36.30 -16.44 -94.35
N GLY A 187 37.59 -16.48 -94.70
CA GLY A 187 38.36 -15.39 -95.35
C GLY A 187 38.03 -15.28 -96.85
N PRO A 188 38.90 -14.73 -97.73
CA PRO A 188 40.34 -14.46 -97.60
C PRO A 188 40.73 -12.97 -97.47
#